data_AF-A0A6J2YXJ8-F1
#
_entry.id   AF-A0A6J2YXJ8-F1
#
_cell.length_a   1.000
_cell.length_b   1.000
_cell.length_c   1.000
_cell.angle_alpha   90.00
_cell.angle_beta   90.00
_cell.angle_gamma   90.00
#
_symmetry.space_group_name_H-M   'P 1'
#
loop_
_entity.id
_entity.type
_entity.pdbx_description
1 polymer ?
#
loop_
_entity_poly.entity_id
_entity_poly.type
_entity_poly.pdbx_seq_one_letter_code
_entity_poly.pdbx_strand_id
1 'polypeptide(L)'
;MKFKYFSIELSGYGDIETEVRQQTTKAGCLNDTIWKNKYIGVEVKSRIYKAILTYTAETRPDRAKTKRFLETGEMKIIHKITGKTLLDRERRDNIRQTCKVDSINEWVLSRRREWNEHISRMDEGRIVRSAHKSPLGRRSTGRPRKRWSDNFTIE
;
A
#
# COMPACT_ATOMS: atom_id res chain seq x y z
N MET A 1 -5.41 16.76 16.43
CA MET A 1 -6.66 15.97 16.56
C MET A 1 -6.49 14.65 15.84
N LYS A 2 -6.94 13.54 16.45
CA LYS A 2 -6.90 12.18 15.89
C LYS A 2 -8.33 11.68 15.81
N PHE A 3 -8.76 11.19 14.65
CA PHE A 3 -10.12 10.72 14.42
C PHE A 3 -10.10 9.32 13.82
N LYS A 4 -10.88 8.38 14.36
CA LYS A 4 -10.93 7.00 13.85
C LYS A 4 -12.10 6.87 12.88
N TYR A 5 -11.81 6.55 11.63
CA TYR A 5 -12.81 6.33 10.59
C TYR A 5 -12.51 5.03 9.84
N PHE A 6 -13.49 4.15 9.73
CA PHE A 6 -13.43 2.94 8.89
C PHE A 6 -12.14 2.11 9.07
N SER A 7 -11.73 1.92 10.33
CA SER A 7 -10.52 1.20 10.77
C SER A 7 -9.18 1.89 10.54
N ILE A 8 -9.18 3.18 10.21
CA ILE A 8 -8.00 4.04 9.99
C ILE A 8 -8.02 5.20 10.98
N GLU A 9 -6.85 5.67 11.41
CA GLU A 9 -6.70 6.87 12.21
C GLU A 9 -6.31 8.06 11.32
N LEU A 10 -7.24 8.98 11.13
CA LEU A 10 -7.03 10.23 10.42
C LEU A 10 -6.35 11.22 11.36
N SER A 11 -5.13 11.65 10.99
CA SER A 11 -4.39 12.70 11.68
C SER A 11 -4.55 14.01 10.92
N GLY A 12 -4.89 15.10 11.62
CA GLY A 12 -4.98 16.44 11.03
C GLY A 12 -3.68 16.93 10.37
N TYR A 13 -2.53 16.33 10.71
CA TYR A 13 -1.21 16.67 10.12
C TYR A 13 -0.83 15.80 8.91
N GLY A 14 -1.65 14.80 8.56
CA GLY A 14 -1.40 13.86 7.47
C GLY A 14 -0.27 12.90 7.78
N ASP A 15 -0.29 12.29 8.97
CA ASP A 15 0.67 11.27 9.37
C ASP A 15 0.31 9.91 8.75
N ILE A 16 0.76 9.71 7.52
CA ILE A 16 0.51 8.50 6.72
C ILE A 16 1.34 7.31 7.26
N GLU A 17 2.45 7.58 7.95
CA GLU A 17 3.35 6.53 8.40
C GLU A 17 2.73 5.67 9.50
N THR A 18 2.05 6.30 10.47
CA THR A 18 1.36 5.57 11.54
C THR A 18 0.28 4.67 11.00
N GLU A 19 -0.44 5.10 9.97
CA GLU A 19 -1.45 4.29 9.29
C GLU A 19 -0.84 3.05 8.60
N VAL A 20 0.22 3.22 7.80
CA VAL A 20 0.92 2.10 7.12
C VAL A 20 1.44 1.09 8.15
N ARG A 21 1.96 1.61 9.27
CA ARG A 21 2.46 0.78 10.37
C ARG A 21 1.34 -0.01 11.02
N GLN A 22 0.18 0.61 11.26
CA GLN A 22 -0.99 -0.07 11.81
C GLN A 22 -1.48 -1.21 10.90
N GLN A 23 -1.51 -1.01 9.58
CA GLN A 23 -1.85 -2.06 8.60
C GLN A 23 -0.88 -3.24 8.68
N THR A 24 0.43 -2.94 8.76
CA THR A 24 1.47 -3.97 8.89
C THR A 24 1.32 -4.75 10.20
N THR A 25 1.03 -4.08 11.32
CA THR A 25 0.77 -4.74 12.60
C THR A 25 -0.46 -5.64 12.54
N LYS A 26 -1.58 -5.17 11.97
CA LYS A 26 -2.80 -5.97 11.81
C LYS A 26 -2.55 -7.23 10.99
N ALA A 27 -1.81 -7.11 9.88
CA ALA A 27 -1.43 -8.27 9.08
C ALA A 27 -0.51 -9.23 9.86
N GLY A 28 0.36 -8.70 10.72
CA GLY A 28 1.22 -9.50 11.61
C GLY A 28 0.45 -10.33 12.65
N CYS A 29 -0.72 -9.88 13.10
CA CYS A 29 -1.55 -10.63 14.05
C CYS A 29 -2.08 -11.95 13.46
N LEU A 30 -2.08 -12.11 12.14
CA LEU A 30 -2.56 -13.31 11.44
C LEU A 30 -1.46 -14.37 11.25
N ASN A 31 -0.29 -14.21 11.89
CA ASN A 31 0.86 -15.11 11.79
C ASN A 31 0.49 -16.56 12.08
N ASP A 32 -0.11 -16.85 13.24
CA ASP A 32 -0.37 -18.22 13.66
C ASP A 32 -1.62 -18.80 13.00
N THR A 33 -2.62 -17.95 12.73
CA THR A 33 -3.91 -18.37 12.16
C THR A 33 -3.83 -18.64 10.65
N ILE A 34 -3.12 -17.78 9.90
CA ILE A 34 -3.12 -17.81 8.43
C ILE A 34 -1.72 -18.10 7.88
N TRP A 35 -0.69 -17.33 8.25
CA TRP A 35 0.60 -17.40 7.53
C TRP A 35 1.33 -18.73 7.74
N LYS A 36 1.36 -19.24 8.98
CA LYS A 36 1.95 -20.55 9.31
C LYS A 36 1.06 -21.75 8.96
N ASN A 37 -0.21 -21.53 8.63
CA ASN A 37 -1.16 -22.61 8.38
C ASN A 37 -0.85 -23.31 7.04
N LYS A 38 -0.51 -24.59 7.09
CA LYS A 38 -0.12 -25.39 5.90
C LYS A 38 -1.31 -25.74 4.99
N TYR A 39 -2.54 -25.69 5.50
CA TYR A 39 -3.75 -26.05 4.75
C TYR A 39 -4.25 -24.93 3.84
N ILE A 40 -3.73 -23.70 4.01
CA ILE A 40 -4.10 -22.55 3.18
C ILE A 40 -3.07 -22.39 2.06
N GLY A 41 -3.53 -22.35 0.82
CA GLY A 41 -2.68 -22.12 -0.35
C GLY A 41 -2.00 -20.74 -0.33
N VAL A 42 -0.79 -20.66 -0.87
CA VAL A 42 0.01 -19.42 -0.95
C VAL A 42 -0.74 -18.31 -1.69
N GLU A 43 -1.51 -18.66 -2.72
CA GLU A 43 -2.34 -17.71 -3.48
C GLU A 43 -3.43 -17.06 -2.62
N VAL A 44 -4.14 -17.84 -1.79
CA VAL A 44 -5.16 -17.30 -0.89
C VAL A 44 -4.50 -16.38 0.14
N LYS A 45 -3.37 -16.82 0.71
CA LYS A 45 -2.59 -15.98 1.63
C LYS A 45 -2.14 -14.68 0.96
N SER A 46 -1.76 -14.74 -0.31
CA SER A 46 -1.29 -13.56 -1.05
C SER A 46 -2.39 -12.52 -1.24
N ARG A 47 -3.59 -12.98 -1.59
CA ARG A 47 -4.78 -12.13 -1.69
C ARG A 47 -5.14 -11.48 -0.36
N ILE A 48 -5.10 -12.23 0.74
CA ILE A 48 -5.45 -11.73 2.07
C ILE A 48 -4.47 -10.65 2.52
N TYR A 49 -3.16 -10.91 2.45
CA TYR A 49 -2.21 -9.91 2.95
C TYR A 49 -2.23 -8.65 2.07
N LYS A 50 -2.38 -8.80 0.74
CA LYS A 50 -2.52 -7.65 -0.18
C LYS A 50 -3.70 -6.80 0.26
N ALA A 51 -4.88 -7.38 0.44
CA ALA A 51 -6.08 -6.65 0.87
C ALA A 51 -5.88 -5.88 2.19
N ILE A 52 -5.18 -6.46 3.17
CA ILE A 52 -4.92 -5.80 4.46
C ILE A 52 -3.91 -4.65 4.33
N LEU A 53 -2.80 -4.89 3.61
CA LEU A 53 -1.74 -3.90 3.46
C LEU A 53 -2.12 -2.74 2.52
N THR A 54 -2.98 -2.98 1.54
CA THR A 54 -3.28 -2.01 0.49
C THR A 54 -4.61 -1.28 0.68
N TYR A 55 -5.35 -1.59 1.75
CA TYR A 55 -6.68 -1.06 2.06
C TYR A 55 -6.83 0.47 1.87
N THR A 56 -5.81 1.26 2.20
CA THR A 56 -5.79 2.71 1.97
C THR A 56 -4.63 3.19 1.11
N ALA A 57 -3.86 2.26 0.57
CA ALA A 57 -2.73 2.62 -0.27
C ALA A 57 -3.22 3.40 -1.50
N GLU A 58 -4.36 3.02 -2.08
CA GLU A 58 -4.91 3.68 -3.26
C GLU A 58 -5.30 5.14 -3.04
N THR A 59 -5.72 5.55 -1.84
CA THR A 59 -6.27 6.90 -1.59
C THR A 59 -5.24 7.91 -1.09
N ARG A 60 -4.08 7.46 -0.61
CA ARG A 60 -3.05 8.32 0.00
C ARG A 60 -1.86 8.57 -0.93
N PRO A 61 -1.18 9.72 -0.81
CA PRO A 61 0.08 9.95 -1.53
C PRO A 61 1.23 9.16 -0.89
N ASP A 62 1.96 8.38 -1.69
CA ASP A 62 3.08 7.60 -1.18
C ASP A 62 4.38 8.40 -1.11
N ARG A 63 5.04 8.28 0.04
CA ARG A 63 6.42 8.76 0.23
C ARG A 63 7.36 7.57 0.08
N ALA A 64 8.63 7.83 -0.20
CA ALA A 64 9.65 6.76 -0.22
C ALA A 64 9.65 5.94 1.09
N LYS A 65 9.40 6.58 2.23
CA LYS A 65 9.30 5.91 3.53
C LYS A 65 8.09 4.97 3.63
N THR A 66 6.92 5.36 3.11
CA THR A 66 5.70 4.53 3.17
C THR A 66 5.83 3.33 2.24
N LYS A 67 6.38 3.52 1.03
CA LYS A 67 6.75 2.44 0.09
C LYS A 67 7.67 1.40 0.74
N ARG A 68 8.72 1.85 1.43
CA ARG A 68 9.65 0.96 2.16
C ARG A 68 8.96 0.21 3.30
N PHE A 69 8.03 0.83 4.01
CA PHE A 69 7.27 0.13 5.06
C PHE A 69 6.33 -0.93 4.49
N LEU A 70 5.64 -0.64 3.39
CA LEU A 70 4.81 -1.63 2.70
C LEU A 70 5.63 -2.83 2.24
N GLU A 71 6.77 -2.59 1.58
CA GLU A 71 7.70 -3.68 1.18
C GLU A 71 8.21 -4.48 2.38
N THR A 72 8.60 -3.80 3.45
CA THR A 72 9.11 -4.49 4.64
C THR A 72 8.01 -5.30 5.31
N GLY A 73 6.78 -4.78 5.35
CA GLY A 73 5.60 -5.49 5.86
C GLY A 73 5.25 -6.71 5.02
N GLU A 74 5.23 -6.56 3.69
CA GLU A 74 5.05 -7.65 2.75
C GLU A 74 6.12 -8.74 2.96
N MET A 75 7.40 -8.38 2.94
CA MET A 75 8.48 -9.37 3.06
C MET A 75 8.43 -10.11 4.38
N LYS A 76 8.07 -9.43 5.48
CA LYS A 76 7.85 -10.11 6.78
C LYS A 76 6.78 -11.19 6.68
N ILE A 77 5.68 -10.94 5.99
CA ILE A 77 4.60 -11.91 5.80
C ILE A 77 5.05 -13.03 4.88
N ILE A 78 5.66 -12.70 3.73
CA ILE A 78 6.09 -13.71 2.76
C ILE A 78 7.12 -14.66 3.37
N HIS A 79 8.08 -14.16 4.16
CA HIS A 79 9.04 -15.02 4.89
C HIS A 79 8.34 -15.99 5.83
N LYS A 80 7.24 -15.59 6.48
CA LYS A 80 6.44 -16.49 7.33
C LYS A 80 5.67 -17.52 6.51
N ILE A 81 5.17 -17.14 5.33
CA ILE A 81 4.47 -18.04 4.42
C ILE A 81 5.43 -19.12 3.87
N THR A 82 6.64 -18.73 3.48
CA THR A 82 7.64 -19.63 2.89
C THR A 82 8.45 -20.39 3.93
N GLY A 83 8.40 -19.98 5.20
CA GLY A 83 9.25 -20.51 6.27
C GLY A 83 10.72 -20.08 6.15
N LYS A 84 11.03 -19.11 5.30
CA LYS A 84 12.39 -18.59 5.08
C LYS A 84 12.76 -17.56 6.14
N THR A 85 14.04 -17.55 6.51
CA THR A 85 14.62 -16.61 7.47
C THR A 85 15.66 -15.72 6.79
N LEU A 86 16.12 -14.68 7.50
CA LEU A 86 17.19 -13.83 6.98
C LEU A 86 18.53 -14.57 6.84
N LEU A 87 18.70 -15.71 7.53
CA LEU A 87 19.90 -16.54 7.47
C LEU A 87 20.04 -17.27 6.13
N ASP A 88 18.92 -17.50 5.44
CA ASP A 88 18.91 -18.16 4.12
C ASP A 88 19.52 -17.27 3.03
N ARG A 89 19.73 -15.98 3.30
CA ARG A 89 20.33 -14.98 2.39
C ARG A 89 19.70 -14.94 0.99
N GLU A 90 18.44 -15.34 0.89
CA GLU A 90 17.70 -15.30 -0.37
C GLU A 90 17.32 -13.87 -0.74
N ARG A 91 17.46 -13.56 -2.03
CA ARG A 91 17.06 -12.26 -2.57
C ARG A 91 15.53 -12.13 -2.50
N ARG A 92 15.05 -10.92 -2.16
CA ARG A 92 13.61 -10.62 -2.05
C ARG A 92 12.83 -11.02 -3.30
N ASP A 93 13.40 -10.77 -4.47
CA ASP A 93 12.77 -11.06 -5.77
C ASP A 93 12.58 -12.57 -5.97
N ASN A 94 13.56 -13.39 -5.55
CA ASN A 94 13.46 -14.86 -5.62
C ASN A 94 12.36 -15.40 -4.70
N ILE A 95 12.26 -14.84 -3.49
CA ILE A 95 11.22 -15.21 -2.52
C ILE A 95 9.84 -14.88 -3.08
N ARG A 96 9.67 -13.70 -3.69
CA ARG A 96 8.43 -13.28 -4.37
C ARG A 96 8.07 -14.18 -5.55
N GLN A 97 9.06 -14.52 -6.39
CA GLN A 97 8.90 -15.41 -7.53
C GLN A 97 8.48 -16.82 -7.09
N THR A 98 9.03 -17.33 -6.00
CA THR A 98 8.64 -18.60 -5.39
C THR A 98 7.17 -18.60 -4.97
N CYS A 99 6.67 -17.48 -4.44
CA CYS A 99 5.27 -17.30 -4.11
C CYS A 99 4.38 -16.94 -5.31
N LYS A 100 4.94 -16.70 -6.50
CA LYS A 100 4.26 -16.17 -7.69
C LYS A 100 3.51 -14.87 -7.39
N VAL A 101 4.20 -13.94 -6.74
CA VAL A 101 3.64 -12.69 -6.22
C VAL A 101 4.44 -11.51 -6.74
N ASP A 102 3.74 -10.51 -7.30
CA ASP A 102 4.35 -9.23 -7.68
C ASP A 102 4.63 -8.34 -6.47
N SER A 103 5.54 -7.37 -6.63
CA SER A 103 5.83 -6.37 -5.62
C SER A 103 4.56 -5.61 -5.18
N ILE A 104 4.35 -5.46 -3.87
CA ILE A 104 3.20 -4.70 -3.37
C ILE A 104 3.16 -3.26 -3.89
N ASN A 105 4.31 -2.63 -4.10
CA ASN A 105 4.37 -1.26 -4.60
C ASN A 105 3.96 -1.17 -6.08
N GLU A 106 4.32 -2.17 -6.89
CA GLU A 106 3.90 -2.28 -8.29
C GLU A 106 2.39 -2.54 -8.36
N TRP A 107 1.88 -3.42 -7.51
CA TRP A 107 0.45 -3.67 -7.41
C TRP A 107 -0.34 -2.41 -7.04
N VAL A 108 0.09 -1.68 -6.01
CA VAL A 108 -0.54 -0.41 -5.59
C VAL A 108 -0.49 0.62 -6.72
N LEU A 109 0.64 0.68 -7.44
CA LEU A 109 0.77 1.57 -8.59
C LEU A 109 -0.20 1.20 -9.71
N SER A 110 -0.33 -0.09 -10.05
CA SER A 110 -1.29 -0.56 -11.06
C SER A 110 -2.70 -0.11 -10.71
N ARG A 111 -3.12 -0.34 -9.46
CA ARG A 111 -4.44 0.07 -8.98
C ARG A 111 -4.68 1.57 -9.05
N ARG A 112 -3.69 2.37 -8.67
CA ARG A 112 -3.79 3.83 -8.81
C ARG A 112 -3.92 4.27 -10.27
N ARG A 113 -3.21 3.62 -11.20
CA ARG A 113 -3.33 3.91 -12.64
C ARG A 113 -4.71 3.52 -13.17
N GLU A 114 -5.19 2.32 -12.87
CA GLU A 114 -6.54 1.87 -13.21
C GLU A 114 -7.61 2.86 -12.71
N TRP A 115 -7.47 3.33 -11.45
CA TRP A 115 -8.37 4.31 -10.87
C TRP A 115 -8.28 5.68 -11.56
N ASN A 116 -7.07 6.15 -11.87
CA ASN A 116 -6.87 7.41 -12.59
C ASN A 116 -7.46 7.35 -14.02
N GLU A 117 -7.29 6.23 -14.71
CA GLU A 117 -7.91 5.99 -16.02
C GLU A 117 -9.44 5.97 -15.92
N HIS A 118 -9.99 5.37 -14.86
CA HIS A 118 -11.42 5.36 -14.60
C HIS A 118 -11.95 6.79 -14.39
N ILE A 119 -11.28 7.58 -13.53
CA ILE A 119 -11.62 9.00 -13.35
C ILE A 119 -11.49 9.76 -14.68
N SER A 120 -10.49 9.43 -15.50
CA SER A 120 -10.26 10.10 -16.79
C SER A 120 -11.34 9.89 -17.83
N ARG A 121 -12.08 8.78 -17.72
CA ARG A 121 -13.25 8.48 -18.55
C ARG A 121 -14.56 9.06 -18.00
N MET A 122 -14.57 9.61 -16.78
CA MET A 122 -15.79 10.20 -16.20
C MET A 122 -16.09 11.58 -16.81
N ASP A 123 -17.38 11.88 -16.87
CA ASP A 123 -17.89 13.21 -17.21
C ASP A 123 -17.38 14.31 -16.27
N GLU A 124 -17.20 15.51 -16.81
CA GLU A 124 -16.67 16.66 -16.07
C GLU A 124 -17.58 17.16 -14.94
N GLY A 125 -18.90 16.94 -15.05
CA GLY A 125 -19.87 17.30 -14.02
C GLY A 125 -19.80 16.43 -12.77
N ARG A 126 -19.07 15.31 -12.78
CA ARG A 126 -18.94 14.44 -11.59
C ARG A 126 -18.01 15.04 -10.55
N ILE A 127 -18.45 15.00 -9.29
CA ILE A 127 -17.68 15.50 -8.14
C ILE A 127 -16.28 14.90 -8.05
N VAL A 128 -16.12 13.61 -8.37
CA VAL A 128 -14.83 12.91 -8.34
C VAL A 128 -13.88 13.46 -9.41
N ARG A 129 -14.39 13.73 -10.62
CA ARG A 129 -13.62 14.31 -11.73
C ARG A 129 -13.19 15.74 -11.41
N SER A 130 -14.08 16.52 -10.81
CA SER A 130 -13.79 17.88 -10.35
C SER A 130 -12.75 17.89 -9.22
N ALA A 131 -12.90 17.04 -8.21
CA ALA A 131 -11.96 16.92 -7.09
C ALA A 131 -10.58 16.39 -7.50
N HIS A 132 -10.48 15.67 -8.61
CA HIS A 132 -9.22 15.21 -9.18
C HIS A 132 -8.39 16.35 -9.81
N LYS A 133 -9.04 17.45 -10.23
CA LYS A 133 -8.33 18.61 -10.80
C LYS A 133 -7.44 19.24 -9.73
N SER A 134 -6.27 19.74 -10.15
CA SER A 134 -5.35 20.39 -9.22
C SER A 134 -6.00 21.63 -8.59
N PRO A 135 -5.84 21.83 -7.27
CA PRO A 135 -6.41 23.01 -6.61
C PRO A 135 -5.79 24.29 -7.18
N LEU A 136 -6.65 25.29 -7.39
CA LEU A 136 -6.29 26.63 -7.83
C LEU A 136 -5.50 27.32 -6.71
N GLY A 137 -4.26 27.74 -6.98
CA GLY A 137 -3.42 28.45 -6.01
C GLY A 137 -1.93 28.18 -6.15
N ARG A 138 -1.12 29.01 -5.48
CA ARG A 138 0.35 28.90 -5.48
C ARG A 138 0.80 27.97 -4.35
N ARG A 139 1.75 27.07 -4.65
CA ARG A 139 2.35 26.19 -3.63
C ARG A 139 3.34 26.99 -2.76
N SER A 140 3.53 26.55 -1.52
CA SER A 140 4.55 27.11 -0.63
C SER A 140 5.95 27.00 -1.24
N THR A 141 6.77 28.02 -1.04
CA THR A 141 8.19 28.00 -1.40
C THR A 141 8.93 26.94 -0.56
N GLY A 142 9.74 26.09 -1.20
CA GLY A 142 10.40 24.93 -0.58
C GLY A 142 9.91 23.60 -1.14
N ARG A 143 10.22 22.47 -0.48
CA ARG A 143 9.78 21.14 -0.92
C ARG A 143 8.27 20.97 -0.71
N PRO A 144 7.44 20.91 -1.78
CA PRO A 144 6.00 20.76 -1.62
C PRO A 144 5.65 19.35 -1.10
N ARG A 145 4.53 19.23 -0.41
CA ARG A 145 3.97 17.92 -0.04
C ARG A 145 3.59 17.15 -1.32
N LYS A 146 3.91 15.85 -1.38
CA LYS A 146 3.48 14.97 -2.48
C LYS A 146 1.95 14.95 -2.52
N ARG A 147 1.38 15.19 -3.69
CA ARG A 147 -0.05 15.00 -3.98
C ARG A 147 -0.30 13.56 -4.42
N TRP A 148 -1.56 13.17 -4.42
CA TRP A 148 -1.97 11.87 -4.95
C TRP A 148 -1.56 11.72 -6.42
N SER A 149 -1.81 12.75 -7.24
CA SER A 149 -1.44 12.85 -8.66
C SER A 149 0.06 12.73 -8.94
N ASP A 150 0.92 12.92 -7.94
CA ASP A 150 2.38 12.85 -8.12
C ASP A 150 2.88 11.39 -8.02
N ASN A 151 1.99 10.39 -7.84
CA ASN A 151 2.35 8.99 -7.56
C ASN A 151 1.98 8.00 -8.68
N PHE A 152 2.13 8.40 -9.94
CA PHE A 152 1.91 7.51 -11.10
C PHE A 152 3.19 6.86 -11.64
N THR A 153 4.33 7.09 -10.99
CA THR A 153 5.64 6.55 -11.40
C THR A 153 6.34 5.84 -10.24
N ILE A 154 7.10 4.79 -10.55
CA ILE A 154 8.09 4.19 -9.66
C ILE A 154 9.38 5.01 -9.82
N GLU A 155 9.66 5.88 -8.84
CA GLU A 155 10.99 6.45 -8.62
C GLU A 155 11.84 5.48 -7.78
#